data_AF-A0A2V6L4E1-F1
#
_entry.id   AF-A0A2V6L4E1-F1
#
_cell.length_a   1.000
_cell.length_b   1.000
_cell.length_c   1.000
_cell.angle_alpha   90.00
_cell.angle_beta   90.00
_cell.angle_gamma   90.00
#
_symmetry.space_group_name_H-M   'P 1'
#
loop_
_entity.id
_entity.type
_entity.pdbx_description
1 polymer ?
#
loop_
_entity_poly.entity_id
_entity_poly.type
_entity_poly.pdbx_seq_one_letter_code
_entity_poly.pdbx_strand_id
1 'polypeptide(L)'
;MSITRAVWFFIVVLTVIRLAMLATTDLEFDEAHYWMWSERLAPAYFSKGPAIAFAIRASTAVFGTNEFGVRFFSPLLAAGTSCRFFSGWRRCLHSGLRRKKARSSPGIGL
;
A
#
# COMPACT_ATOMS: atom_id res chain seq x y z
N MET A 1 -3.80 -16.80 -19.20
CA MET A 1 -4.20 -15.73 -18.25
C MET A 1 -3.52 -14.43 -18.65
N SER A 2 -4.23 -13.31 -18.78
CA SER A 2 -3.60 -12.00 -19.04
C SER A 2 -2.56 -11.71 -17.96
N ILE A 3 -1.33 -11.34 -18.33
CA ILE A 3 -0.22 -11.08 -17.40
C ILE A 3 -0.59 -10.07 -16.30
N THR A 4 -1.56 -9.19 -16.61
CA THR A 4 -2.17 -8.26 -15.65
C THR A 4 -2.83 -8.98 -14.48
N ARG A 5 -3.64 -10.01 -14.76
CA ARG A 5 -4.34 -10.79 -13.74
C ARG A 5 -3.35 -11.57 -12.86
N ALA A 6 -2.25 -12.04 -13.44
CA ALA A 6 -1.19 -12.72 -12.69
C ALA A 6 -0.49 -11.77 -11.69
N VAL A 7 -0.18 -10.52 -12.09
CA VAL A 7 0.43 -9.53 -11.20
C VAL A 7 -0.51 -9.17 -10.04
N TRP A 8 -1.80 -8.94 -10.32
CA TRP A 8 -2.78 -8.69 -9.27
C TRP A 8 -2.89 -9.84 -8.28
N PHE A 9 -2.98 -11.08 -8.80
CA PHE A 9 -3.03 -12.27 -7.96
C PHE A 9 -1.78 -12.40 -7.09
N PHE A 10 -0.59 -12.17 -7.65
CA PHE A 10 0.67 -12.22 -6.93
C PHE A 10 0.74 -11.21 -5.78
N ILE A 11 0.31 -9.96 -6.01
CA ILE A 11 0.28 -8.93 -4.96
C ILE A 11 -0.68 -9.34 -3.83
N VAL A 12 -1.86 -9.85 -4.17
CA VAL A 12 -2.85 -10.30 -3.17
C VAL A 12 -2.30 -11.46 -2.36
N VAL A 13 -1.75 -12.49 -3.01
CA VAL A 13 -1.16 -13.65 -2.33
C VAL A 13 -0.03 -13.24 -1.41
N LEU A 14 0.89 -12.38 -1.87
CA LEU A 14 1.97 -11.87 -1.01
C LEU A 14 1.44 -11.07 0.19
N THR A 15 0.37 -10.30 0.00
CA THR A 15 -0.24 -9.52 1.09
C THR A 15 -0.87 -10.45 2.13
N VAL A 16 -1.56 -11.50 1.70
CA VAL A 16 -2.13 -12.51 2.61
C VAL A 16 -1.04 -13.25 3.37
N ILE A 17 0.04 -13.66 2.71
CA ILE A 17 1.19 -14.31 3.37
C ILE A 17 1.79 -13.39 4.43
N ARG A 18 1.99 -12.09 4.11
CA ARG A 18 2.50 -11.10 5.08
C ARG A 18 1.57 -10.94 6.28
N LEU A 19 0.26 -10.87 6.05
CA LEU A 19 -0.73 -10.78 7.12
C LEU A 19 -0.73 -12.03 8.01
N ALA A 20 -0.57 -13.23 7.43
CA ALA A 20 -0.50 -14.48 8.19
C ALA A 20 0.75 -14.57 9.08
N MET A 21 1.89 -14.06 8.59
CA MET A 21 3.16 -14.04 9.35
C MET A 21 3.21 -12.96 10.44
N LEU A 22 2.32 -11.98 10.38
CA LEU A 22 2.32 -10.84 11.32
C LEU A 22 2.01 -11.26 12.77
N ALA A 23 1.30 -12.36 12.95
CA ALA A 23 0.92 -12.91 14.26
C ALA A 23 2.01 -13.77 14.91
N THR A 24 3.11 -14.07 14.20
CA THR A 24 4.17 -14.96 14.71
C THR A 24 5.41 -14.21 15.20
N THR A 25 5.39 -12.86 15.16
CA THR A 25 6.56 -12.05 15.50
C THR A 25 6.22 -11.08 16.62
N ASP A 26 7.05 -11.06 17.66
CA ASP A 26 6.90 -10.15 18.78
C ASP A 26 6.98 -8.68 18.35
N LEU A 27 6.42 -7.81 19.19
CA LEU A 27 6.39 -6.37 18.96
C LEU A 27 7.79 -5.77 19.15
N GLU A 28 8.25 -5.02 18.15
CA GLU A 28 9.53 -4.32 18.25
C GLU A 28 9.39 -3.05 19.10
N PHE A 29 10.48 -2.57 19.69
CA PHE A 29 10.48 -1.39 20.57
C PHE A 29 9.89 -0.14 19.88
N ASP A 30 10.21 0.06 18.60
CA ASP A 30 9.68 1.17 17.81
C ASP A 30 8.16 1.07 17.60
N GLU A 31 7.63 -0.14 17.47
CA GLU A 31 6.20 -0.39 17.28
C GLU A 31 5.41 -0.22 18.57
N ALA A 32 5.99 -0.62 19.71
CA ALA A 32 5.44 -0.31 21.03
C ALA A 32 5.33 1.20 21.24
N HIS A 33 6.32 1.97 20.77
CA HIS A 33 6.27 3.43 20.78
C HIS A 33 5.10 3.99 19.95
N TYR A 34 4.88 3.48 18.74
CA TYR A 34 3.74 3.93 17.92
C TYR A 34 2.39 3.51 18.51
N TRP A 35 2.34 2.34 19.17
CA TRP A 35 1.14 1.91 19.87
C TRP A 35 0.82 2.82 21.06
N MET A 36 1.81 3.20 21.87
CA MET A 36 1.63 4.16 22.97
C MET A 36 1.09 5.52 22.45
N TRP A 37 1.56 5.99 21.30
CA TRP A 37 1.00 7.19 20.66
C TRP A 37 -0.45 6.97 20.23
N SER A 38 -0.82 5.78 19.75
CA SER A 38 -2.21 5.46 19.41
C SER A 38 -3.15 5.47 20.61
N GLU A 39 -2.63 5.23 21.82
CA GLU A 39 -3.41 5.26 23.05
C GLU A 39 -3.82 6.70 23.43
N ARG A 40 -2.89 7.65 23.24
CA ARG A 40 -3.10 9.09 23.43
C ARG A 40 -3.04 9.83 22.11
N LEU A 41 -4.16 9.83 21.38
CA LEU A 41 -4.26 10.50 20.09
C LEU A 41 -4.04 12.01 20.22
N ALA A 42 -2.96 12.49 19.62
CA ALA A 42 -2.61 13.90 19.53
C ALA A 42 -2.54 14.31 18.04
N PRO A 43 -2.89 15.57 17.72
CA PRO A 43 -2.83 16.08 16.34
C PRO A 43 -1.40 16.23 15.80
N ALA A 44 -0.39 16.27 16.67
CA ALA A 44 1.02 16.28 16.28
C ALA A 44 1.85 15.53 17.32
N TYR A 45 2.78 14.68 16.84
CA TYR A 45 3.77 14.02 17.67
C TYR A 45 5.16 14.57 17.36
N PHE A 46 6.06 14.42 18.32
CA PHE A 46 7.40 15.02 18.29
C PHE A 46 8.21 14.68 17.02
N SER A 47 8.06 13.46 16.49
CA SER A 47 8.88 12.98 15.37
C SER A 47 8.11 12.55 14.12
N LYS A 48 6.78 12.38 14.20
CA LYS A 48 5.96 11.90 13.08
C LYS A 48 4.59 12.55 13.04
N GLY A 49 4.01 12.62 11.83
CA GLY A 49 2.62 13.01 11.64
C GLY A 49 1.66 12.05 12.34
N PRO A 50 0.45 12.51 12.72
CA PRO A 50 -0.46 11.74 13.56
C PRO A 50 -1.08 10.53 12.85
N ALA A 51 -0.92 10.43 11.51
CA ALA A 51 -1.54 9.41 10.68
C ALA A 51 -1.24 7.97 11.15
N ILE A 52 -0.03 7.70 11.64
CA ILE A 52 0.35 6.37 12.12
C ILE A 52 -0.42 6.00 13.40
N ALA A 53 -0.51 6.93 14.35
CA ALA A 53 -1.24 6.73 15.60
C ALA A 53 -2.75 6.51 15.34
N PHE A 54 -3.33 7.28 14.42
CA PHE A 54 -4.73 7.08 14.00
C PHE A 54 -4.95 5.73 13.31
N ALA A 55 -4.04 5.31 12.41
CA ALA A 55 -4.12 4.02 11.75
C ALA A 55 -4.06 2.88 12.76
N ILE A 56 -3.09 2.90 13.68
CA ILE A 56 -2.94 1.88 14.72
C ILE A 56 -4.16 1.87 15.65
N ARG A 57 -4.70 3.04 16.04
CA ARG A 57 -5.92 3.09 16.86
C ARG A 57 -7.11 2.46 16.13
N ALA A 58 -7.28 2.74 14.85
CA ALA A 58 -8.38 2.20 14.06
C ALA A 58 -8.28 0.67 13.93
N SER A 59 -7.08 0.12 13.69
CA SER A 59 -6.91 -1.33 13.58
C SER A 59 -6.99 -2.03 14.93
N THR A 60 -6.41 -1.46 15.99
CA THR A 60 -6.51 -2.03 17.35
C THR A 60 -7.92 -1.95 17.93
N ALA A 61 -8.75 -0.99 17.51
CA ALA A 61 -10.17 -0.95 17.88
C ALA A 61 -10.99 -2.10 17.26
N VAL A 62 -10.56 -2.62 16.10
CA VAL A 62 -11.28 -3.69 15.37
C VAL A 62 -10.73 -5.08 15.72
N PHE A 63 -9.41 -5.22 15.78
CA PHE A 63 -8.72 -6.51 15.97
C PHE A 63 -8.22 -6.74 17.41
N GLY A 64 -8.40 -5.76 18.30
CA GLY A 64 -7.85 -5.77 19.65
C GLY A 64 -6.40 -5.29 19.72
N THR A 65 -5.89 -5.16 20.94
CA THR A 65 -4.51 -4.78 21.25
C THR A 65 -3.57 -5.97 21.11
N ASN A 66 -3.36 -6.41 19.86
CA ASN A 66 -2.42 -7.47 19.50
C ASN A 66 -1.42 -6.95 18.46
N GLU A 67 -0.32 -7.67 18.26
CA GLU A 67 0.74 -7.38 17.28
C GLU A 67 0.16 -7.28 15.86
N PHE A 68 -0.80 -8.16 15.56
CA PHE A 68 -1.57 -8.12 14.32
C PHE A 68 -2.30 -6.80 14.14
N GLY A 69 -2.97 -6.30 15.19
CA GLY A 69 -3.70 -5.05 15.17
C GLY A 69 -2.78 -3.86 14.90
N VAL A 70 -1.60 -3.81 15.52
CA VAL A 70 -0.63 -2.73 15.33
C VAL A 70 -0.09 -2.69 13.89
N ARG A 71 0.25 -3.86 13.33
CA ARG A 71 0.90 -3.95 12.02
C ARG A 71 -0.08 -4.09 10.84
N PHE A 72 -1.38 -4.28 11.08
CA PHE A 72 -2.39 -4.55 10.04
C PHE A 72 -2.34 -3.59 8.84
N PHE A 73 -2.21 -2.29 9.11
CA PHE A 73 -2.18 -1.28 8.05
C PHE A 73 -0.88 -1.30 7.23
N SER A 74 0.23 -1.83 7.76
CA SER A 74 1.53 -1.80 7.07
C SER A 74 1.53 -2.63 5.78
N PRO A 75 1.15 -3.92 5.77
CA PRO A 75 1.00 -4.70 4.53
C PRO A 75 -0.05 -4.12 3.57
N LEU A 76 -1.14 -3.57 4.12
CA LEU A 76 -2.25 -3.04 3.33
C LEU A 76 -1.83 -1.78 2.55
N LEU A 77 -1.13 -0.86 3.20
CA LEU A 77 -0.59 0.34 2.56
C LEU A 77 0.48 -0.03 1.52
N ALA A 78 1.33 -1.01 1.80
CA ALA A 78 2.32 -1.52 0.85
C ALA A 78 1.69 -2.17 -0.39
N ALA A 79 0.58 -2.89 -0.22
CA ALA A 79 -0.19 -3.41 -1.34
C ALA A 79 -0.82 -2.27 -2.16
N GLY A 80 -1.39 -1.27 -1.47
CA GLY A 80 -1.99 -0.09 -2.08
C GLY A 80 -0.99 0.73 -2.92
N THR A 81 0.21 1.00 -2.40
CA THR A 81 1.27 1.72 -3.13
C THR A 81 1.74 0.94 -4.34
N SER A 82 1.93 -0.37 -4.20
CA SER A 82 2.30 -1.28 -5.30
C SER A 82 1.27 -1.26 -6.43
N CYS A 83 -0.02 -1.30 -6.09
CA CYS A 83 -1.12 -1.22 -7.05
C CYS A 83 -1.15 0.13 -7.77
N ARG A 84 -0.98 1.23 -7.01
CA ARG A 84 -0.98 2.59 -7.56
C ARG A 84 0.18 2.79 -8.53
N PHE A 85 1.38 2.33 -8.15
CA PHE A 85 2.57 2.35 -9.00
C PHE A 85 2.35 1.56 -10.29
N PHE A 86 1.87 0.32 -10.19
CA PHE A 86 1.60 -0.52 -11.37
C PHE A 86 0.56 0.10 -12.32
N SER A 87 -0.50 0.71 -11.78
CA SER A 87 -1.51 1.40 -12.58
C SER A 87 -0.97 2.65 -13.27
N GLY A 88 -0.09 3.42 -12.59
CA GLY A 88 0.59 4.57 -13.15
C GLY A 88 1.54 4.18 -14.29
N TRP A 89 2.38 3.17 -14.03
CA TRP A 89 3.28 2.59 -15.01
C TRP A 89 2.56 2.14 -16.29
N ARG A 90 1.43 1.43 -16.14
CA ARG A 90 0.60 1.01 -17.27
C ARG A 90 0.03 2.18 -18.06
N ARG A 91 -0.39 3.27 -17.38
CA ARG A 91 -0.89 4.47 -18.05
C ARG A 91 0.20 5.17 -18.87
N CYS A 92 1.41 5.28 -18.33
CA CYS A 92 2.55 5.86 -19.05
C CYS A 92 2.89 5.07 -20.32
N LEU A 93 2.97 3.74 -20.24
CA LEU A 93 3.25 2.89 -21.39
C LEU A 93 2.17 3.01 -22.49
N HIS A 94 0.90 3.10 -22.11
CA HIS A 94 -0.19 3.25 -23.08
C HIS A 94 -0.20 4.63 -23.75
N SER A 95 0.20 5.68 -23.03
CA SER A 95 0.33 7.05 -23.59
C SER A 95 1.45 7.16 -24.64
N GLY A 96 2.52 6.37 -24.51
CA GLY A 96 3.62 6.32 -25.48
C GLY A 96 3.25 5.68 -26.81
N LEU A 97 2.39 4.65 -26.80
CA LEU A 97 1.93 3.96 -28.02
C LEU A 97 0.98 4.82 -28.86
N ARG A 98 0.16 5.66 -28.21
CA ARG A 98 -0.73 6.62 -28.92
C ARG A 98 0.04 7.71 -29.66
N ARG A 99 1.17 8.18 -29.13
CA ARG A 99 2.00 9.20 -29.80
C ARG A 99 2.72 8.67 -31.03
N LYS A 100 3.18 7.41 -31.04
CA LYS A 100 3.81 6.83 -32.24
C LYS A 100 2.81 6.65 -33.39
N LYS A 101 1.59 6.21 -33.11
CA LYS A 101 0.54 6.03 -34.13
C LYS A 101 0.07 7.35 -34.74
N ALA A 102 0.04 8.44 -33.96
CA ALA A 102 -0.31 9.77 -34.47
C ALA A 102 0.79 10.39 -35.36
N ARG A 103 2.06 10.00 -35.19
CA ARG A 103 3.20 10.49 -35.99
C ARG A 103 3.47 9.64 -37.24
N SER A 104 2.83 8.47 -37.36
CA SER A 104 2.95 7.58 -38.52
C SER A 104 1.76 7.65 -39.48
N SER A 105 0.87 8.63 -39.34
CA SER A 105 0.00 9.04 -40.45
C SER A 105 0.76 10.10 -41.24
N PRO A 106 1.50 9.73 -42.29
CA PRO A 106 1.88 10.70 -43.30
C PRO A 106 0.59 11.32 -43.83
N GLY A 107 0.61 12.63 -44.06
CA GLY A 107 -0.49 13.33 -44.70
C GLY A 107 -0.92 12.56 -45.94
N ILE A 108 -2.11 11.97 -45.87
CA ILE A 108 -2.89 11.67 -47.05
C ILE A 108 -3.26 13.05 -47.57
N GLY A 109 -2.61 13.42 -48.67
CA GLY A 109 -2.60 14.76 -49.21
C GLY A 109 -3.99 15.25 -49.60
N LEU A 110 -4.20 16.54 -49.35
CA LEU A 110 -4.85 17.49 -50.24
C LEU A 110 -4.08 18.80 -50.13
#